data_AF-A0A9D5KKD4-F1
#
_entry.id   AF-A0A9D5KKD4-F1
#
_cell.length_a   1.000
_cell.length_b   1.000
_cell.length_c   1.000
_cell.angle_alpha   90.00
_cell.angle_beta   90.00
_cell.angle_gamma   90.00
#
_symmetry.space_group_name_H-M   'P 1'
#
loop_
_entity.id
_entity.type
_entity.pdbx_description
1 polymer ?
#
loop_
_entity_poly.entity_id
_entity_poly.type
_entity_poly.pdbx_seq_one_letter_code
_entity_poly.pdbx_strand_id
1 'polypeptide(L)' 'MGMTITEKIIAAHARARSVKPGQFVEADVDIALGNDITAPIAIQEFRETGRKKVFNRNKIV' A
#
# COMPACT_ATOMS: atom_id res chain seq x y z
N MET A 1 -9.45 11.38 -23.94
CA MET A 1 -8.22 10.61 -23.62
C MET A 1 -8.55 9.67 -22.47
N GLY A 2 -8.16 8.40 -22.55
CA GLY A 2 -8.43 7.41 -21.50
C GLY A 2 -7.31 7.32 -20.46
N MET A 3 -7.57 6.65 -19.34
CA MET A 3 -6.55 6.36 -18.32
C MET A 3 -5.49 5.37 -18.84
N THR A 4 -4.23 5.62 -18.46
CA THR A 4 -3.10 4.68 -18.57
C THR A 4 -3.33 3.42 -17.72
N ILE A 5 -2.49 2.40 -17.90
CA ILE A 5 -2.57 1.19 -17.07
C ILE A 5 -2.31 1.49 -15.59
N THR A 6 -1.34 2.36 -15.28
CA THR A 6 -1.00 2.76 -13.91
C THR A 6 -2.17 3.47 -13.25
N GLU A 7 -2.80 4.42 -13.94
CA GLU A 7 -3.98 5.13 -13.42
C GLU A 7 -5.16 4.18 -13.19
N LYS A 8 -5.37 3.18 -14.06
CA LYS A 8 -6.41 2.17 -13.87
C LYS A 8 -6.16 1.30 -12.64
N ILE A 9 -4.92 0.86 -12.42
CA ILE A 9 -4.55 0.06 -11.24
C ILE A 9 -4.77 0.88 -9.97
N ILE A 10 -4.27 2.12 -9.93
CA ILE A 10 -4.44 2.99 -8.76
C ILE A 10 -5.92 3.30 -8.52
N ALA A 11 -6.69 3.63 -9.55
CA ALA A 11 -8.12 3.91 -9.42
C ALA A 11 -8.89 2.71 -8.85
N ALA A 12 -8.57 1.49 -9.28
CA ALA A 12 -9.17 0.26 -8.76
C ALA A 12 -8.89 0.06 -7.26
N HIS A 13 -7.64 0.28 -6.82
CA HIS A 13 -7.24 0.10 -5.42
C HIS A 13 -7.62 1.29 -4.52
N ALA A 14 -7.86 2.46 -5.10
CA ALA A 14 -8.37 3.64 -4.40
C ALA A 14 -9.90 3.74 -4.37
N ARG A 15 -10.61 2.74 -4.92
CA ARG A 15 -12.07 2.73 -5.09
C ARG A 15 -12.60 3.99 -5.79
N ALA A 16 -11.81 4.53 -6.71
CA ALA A 16 -12.11 5.74 -7.44
C ALA A 16 -12.56 5.41 -8.87
N ARG A 17 -13.47 6.21 -9.43
CA ARG A 17 -13.90 6.06 -10.84
C ARG A 17 -12.80 6.44 -11.83
N SER A 18 -11.92 7.37 -11.45
CA SER A 18 -10.78 7.82 -12.23
C SER A 18 -9.74 8.50 -11.34
N VAL A 19 -8.49 8.49 -11.77
CA VAL A 19 -7.41 9.26 -11.17
C VAL A 19 -6.63 10.02 -12.25
N LYS A 20 -5.83 11.00 -11.84
CA LYS A 20 -4.94 11.77 -12.72
C LYS A 20 -3.60 12.04 -12.06
N PRO A 21 -2.54 12.37 -12.82
CA PRO A 21 -1.23 12.68 -12.25
C PRO A 21 -1.30 13.86 -11.27
N GLY A 22 -0.57 13.75 -10.15
CA GLY A 22 -0.55 14.75 -9.09
C GLY A 22 -1.73 14.70 -8.09
N GLN A 23 -2.67 13.78 -8.28
CA GLN A 23 -3.77 13.57 -7.32
C GLN A 23 -3.29 12.73 -6.12
N PHE A 24 -3.59 13.17 -4.90
CA PHE A 24 -3.47 12.35 -3.70
C PHE A 24 -4.61 11.34 -3.61
N VAL A 25 -4.28 10.08 -3.31
CA VAL A 25 -5.23 8.98 -3.15
C VAL A 25 -4.79 8.07 -2.00
N GLU A 26 -5.75 7.45 -1.34
CA GLU A 26 -5.52 6.30 -0.47
C GLU A 26 -5.81 5.03 -1.28
N ALA A 27 -4.88 4.08 -1.31
CA ALA A 27 -5.01 2.85 -2.07
C ALA A 27 -4.79 1.63 -1.17
N ASP A 28 -5.63 0.60 -1.35
CA ASP A 28 -5.48 -0.69 -0.69
C ASP A 28 -4.17 -1.38 -1.15
N VAL A 29 -3.33 -1.82 -0.20
CA VAL A 29 -2.07 -2.53 -0.49
C VAL A 29 -2.29 -4.03 -0.54
N ASP A 30 -1.84 -4.68 -1.62
CA ASP A 30 -1.99 -6.12 -1.79
C ASP A 30 -0.86 -6.95 -1.23
N ILE A 31 0.39 -6.49 -1.33
CA ILE A 31 1.55 -7.14 -0.73
C ILE A 31 2.49 -6.05 -0.21
N ALA A 32 2.97 -6.22 1.01
CA ALA A 32 4.09 -5.45 1.55
C ALA A 32 5.25 -6.41 1.78
N LEU A 33 6.39 -6.16 1.12
CA LEU A 33 7.59 -6.97 1.23
C LEU A 33 8.66 -6.23 2.03
N GLY A 34 9.19 -6.88 3.06
CA GLY A 34 10.31 -6.41 3.86
C GLY A 34 11.58 -7.19 3.56
N ASN A 35 12.69 -6.50 3.31
CA ASN A 35 14.00 -7.14 3.14
C ASN A 35 14.73 -7.25 4.48
N ASP A 36 15.83 -8.01 4.51
CA ASP A 36 16.70 -8.22 5.67
C ASP A 36 17.11 -6.94 6.41
N ILE A 37 17.38 -5.85 5.68
CA ILE A 37 17.77 -4.56 6.27
C ILE A 37 16.55 -3.71 6.67
N THR A 38 15.51 -3.68 5.84
CA THR A 38 14.38 -2.74 6.03
C THR A 38 13.27 -3.31 6.92
N ALA A 39 13.09 -4.62 6.94
CA ALA A 39 12.04 -5.27 7.74
C ALA A 39 12.22 -5.05 9.24
N PRO A 40 13.42 -5.20 9.85
CA PRO A 40 13.59 -4.97 11.28
C PRO A 40 13.19 -3.54 11.70
N ILE A 41 13.56 -2.54 10.90
CA ILE A 41 13.21 -1.13 11.15
C ILE A 41 11.70 -0.93 11.02
N ALA A 42 11.09 -1.42 9.93
CA ALA A 42 9.64 -1.31 9.73
C ALA A 42 8.83 -2.02 10.84
N ILE A 43 9.31 -3.16 11.34
CA ILE A 43 8.69 -3.89 12.46
C ILE A 43 8.79 -3.10 13.76
N GLN A 44 9.92 -2.44 14.02
CA GLN A 44 10.08 -1.58 15.19
C GLN A 44 9.08 -0.42 15.14
N GLU A 45 9.06 0.35 14.05
CA GLU A 45 8.13 1.47 13.85
C GLU A 45 6.66 1.02 13.96
N PHE A 46 6.32 -0.14 13.37
CA PHE A 46 4.96 -0.68 13.47
C PHE A 46 4.54 -0.96 14.92
N ARG A 47 5.46 -1.45 15.77
CA ARG A 47 5.17 -1.70 17.19
C ARG A 47 4.94 -0.41 17.97
N GLU A 48 5.66 0.66 17.64
CA GLU A 48 5.51 1.98 18.27
C GLU A 48 4.12 2.59 18.00
N THR A 49 3.45 2.21 16.90
CA THR A 49 2.04 2.59 16.66
C THR A 49 1.03 1.96 17.64
N GLY A 50 1.46 1.04 18.50
CA GLY A 50 0.62 0.31 19.45
C GLY A 50 -0.25 -0.79 18.82
N ARG A 51 -0.11 -1.03 17.50
CA ARG A 51 -0.85 -2.07 16.79
C ARG A 51 -0.33 -3.46 17.15
N LYS A 52 -1.26 -4.39 17.42
CA LYS A 52 -0.92 -5.77 17.84
C LYS A 52 -0.82 -6.77 16.69
N LYS A 53 -1.40 -6.46 15.53
CA LYS A 53 -1.50 -7.36 14.37
C LYS A 53 -1.40 -6.56 13.07
N VAL A 54 -0.71 -7.13 12.08
CA VAL A 54 -0.70 -6.65 10.70
C VAL A 54 -2.09 -6.80 10.06
N PHE A 55 -2.35 -6.05 9.00
CA PHE A 55 -3.66 -6.03 8.32
C PHE A 55 -4.04 -7.39 7.72
N ASN A 56 -3.07 -8.12 7.15
CA ASN A 56 -3.25 -9.49 6.67
C ASN A 56 -1.91 -10.20 6.60
N ARG A 57 -1.75 -11.31 7.33
CA ARG A 57 -0.48 -12.08 7.38
C ARG A 57 -0.12 -12.72 6.04
N ASN A 58 -1.09 -13.04 5.19
CA ASN A 58 -0.86 -13.62 3.86
C ASN A 58 -0.43 -12.57 2.83
N LYS A 59 -0.41 -11.28 3.22
CA LYS A 59 -0.01 -10.14 2.38
C LYS A 59 1.30 -9.49 2.84
N ILE A 60 2.01 -10.09 3.80
CA ILE A 60 3.32 -9.63 4.28
C ILE A 60 4.36 -10.68 3.90
N VAL A 61 5.42 -10.28 3.19
CA VAL A 61 6.50 -11.15 2.72
C VAL A 61 7.85 -10.68 3.25
#